data_AF-A0A8B6CI52-F1
#
_entry.id   AF-A0A8B6CI52-F1
#
_cell.length_a   1.000
_cell.length_b   1.000
_cell.length_c   1.000
_cell.angle_alpha   90.00
_cell.angle_beta   90.00
_cell.angle_gamma   90.00
#
_symmetry.space_group_name_H-M   'P 1'
#
loop_
_entity.id
_entity.type
_entity.pdbx_description
1 polymer ?
#
loop_
_entity_poly.entity_id
_entity_poly.type
_entity_poly.pdbx_seq_one_letter_code
_entity_poly.pdbx_strand_id
1 'polypeptide(L)'
;MFINFQEVLNRELPVHKLDEEGKKKLNNPTDPIQFMWIGHATFLVQFNGLTVLADPVFLYRCSPVQVVGPYRYRPTPCEIKDLPFIDAVIVSHNHYDHLEHDAVQKLNSRFKDIKWYVPEGTGSWFQKYDCNDVKEMTWWKEDVVKIGGKEVKFCCVPAQHWSQRTPTDAMKSLWCGWVIKSKHTFYYSGDTGYCPVFKTIGEKYGPIDLSAIPIGCYAPRYFMKPQHINPEEAVKVHTEVGSKCSIAIHWGTFNGLGSHEHYLEPKKYLDEAVREAKVDNMNFGEFLTVEHGKITAIPIKSKKDVTKDGEDKVGAKM
;
A
#
# COMPACT_ATOMS: atom_id res chain seq x y z
N MET A 1 -13.84 27.30 24.11
CA MET A 1 -12.83 27.38 23.04
C MET A 1 -13.18 26.31 22.02
N PHE A 2 -13.76 26.68 20.88
CA PHE A 2 -14.05 25.71 19.83
C PHE A 2 -12.74 25.36 19.16
N ILE A 3 -12.23 24.15 19.41
CA ILE A 3 -11.05 23.66 18.71
C ILE A 3 -11.48 23.40 17.27
N ASN A 4 -10.82 24.05 16.31
CA ASN A 4 -11.05 23.82 14.89
C ASN A 4 -10.62 22.40 14.55
N PHE A 5 -11.55 21.53 14.13
CA PHE A 5 -11.26 20.13 13.78
C PHE A 5 -10.12 20.02 12.76
N GLN A 6 -10.01 20.96 11.82
CA GLN A 6 -8.94 20.97 10.84
C GLN A 6 -7.56 21.25 11.47
N GLU A 7 -7.49 22.09 12.50
CA GLU A 7 -6.24 22.35 13.23
C GLU A 7 -5.76 21.11 13.99
N VAL A 8 -6.68 20.36 14.61
CA VAL A 8 -6.37 19.08 15.28
C VAL A 8 -5.80 18.08 14.29
N LEU A 9 -6.48 17.88 13.16
CA LEU A 9 -6.02 16.96 12.13
C LEU A 9 -4.66 17.38 11.56
N ASN A 10 -4.42 18.68 11.39
CA ASN A 10 -3.13 19.19 10.90
C ASN A 10 -2.00 18.97 11.90
N ARG A 11 -2.28 18.96 13.20
CA ARG A 11 -1.30 18.69 14.25
C ARG A 11 -1.02 17.19 14.41
N GLU A 12 -2.04 16.36 14.34
CA GLU A 12 -1.94 14.94 14.75
C GLU A 12 -1.63 13.99 13.59
N LEU A 13 -1.96 14.36 12.35
CA LEU A 13 -1.65 13.58 11.16
C LEU A 13 -1.38 14.51 9.96
N PRO A 14 -0.30 15.30 9.96
CA PRO A 14 -0.06 16.34 8.96
C PRO A 14 -0.03 15.81 7.52
N VAL A 15 -0.50 16.63 6.57
CA VAL A 15 -0.36 16.37 5.13
C VAL A 15 0.76 17.27 4.61
N HIS A 16 1.82 16.64 4.11
CA HIS A 16 2.92 17.31 3.44
C HIS A 16 2.57 17.49 1.96
N LYS A 17 2.33 18.72 1.53
CA LYS A 17 2.09 18.98 0.12
C LYS A 17 3.34 18.64 -0.69
N LEU A 18 3.15 18.03 -1.85
CA LEU A 18 4.26 17.72 -2.76
C LEU A 18 4.78 19.02 -3.40
N ASP A 19 5.85 19.56 -2.84
CA ASP A 19 6.55 20.73 -3.34
C ASP A 19 7.53 20.39 -4.47
N GLU A 20 8.25 21.40 -4.98
CA GLU A 20 9.20 21.23 -6.09
C GLU A 20 10.39 20.33 -5.73
N GLU A 21 10.83 20.32 -4.47
CA GLU A 21 11.89 19.44 -4.01
C GLU A 21 11.41 17.98 -3.98
N GLY A 22 10.21 17.74 -3.46
CA GLY A 22 9.56 16.45 -3.50
C GLY A 22 9.34 15.94 -4.93
N LYS A 23 8.88 16.80 -5.84
CA LYS A 23 8.78 16.47 -7.28
C LYS A 23 10.14 16.09 -7.86
N LYS A 24 11.20 16.84 -7.55
CA LYS A 24 12.56 16.52 -8.01
C LYS A 24 13.03 15.17 -7.49
N LYS A 25 12.75 14.85 -6.21
CA LYS A 25 13.07 13.57 -5.58
C LYS A 25 12.29 12.40 -6.18
N LEU A 26 11.00 12.58 -6.50
CA LEU A 26 10.20 11.55 -7.16
C LEU A 26 10.63 11.31 -8.61
N ASN A 27 11.07 12.34 -9.34
CA ASN A 27 11.57 12.18 -10.71
C ASN A 27 13.00 11.62 -10.77
N ASN A 28 13.79 11.77 -9.69
CA ASN A 28 15.16 11.30 -9.62
C ASN A 28 15.43 10.57 -8.29
N PRO A 29 14.81 9.39 -8.07
CA PRO A 29 15.00 8.63 -6.84
C PRO A 29 16.45 8.19 -6.68
N THR A 30 17.06 8.53 -5.54
CA THR A 30 18.44 8.12 -5.18
C THR A 30 18.46 6.97 -4.17
N ASP A 31 17.37 6.80 -3.41
CA ASP A 31 17.24 5.75 -2.40
C ASP A 31 17.03 4.39 -3.09
N PRO A 32 17.56 3.27 -2.55
CA PRO A 32 17.34 1.94 -3.12
C PRO A 32 15.86 1.56 -3.25
N ILE A 33 15.08 1.92 -2.23
CA ILE A 33 13.61 1.90 -2.21
C ILE A 33 13.14 3.19 -1.51
N GLN A 34 12.18 3.90 -2.11
CA GLN A 34 11.45 4.98 -1.45
C GLN A 34 9.94 4.79 -1.60
N PHE A 35 9.20 5.33 -0.64
CA PHE A 35 7.75 5.21 -0.53
C PHE A 35 7.12 6.56 -0.22
N MET A 36 6.08 6.96 -0.96
CA MET A 36 5.27 8.12 -0.63
C MET A 36 3.83 7.69 -0.41
N TRP A 37 3.34 7.88 0.81
CA TRP A 37 1.94 7.61 1.14
C TRP A 37 1.07 8.78 0.70
N ILE A 38 0.20 8.58 -0.29
CA ILE A 38 -0.73 9.62 -0.75
C ILE A 38 -1.94 9.69 0.18
N GLY A 39 -2.32 8.54 0.75
CA GLY A 39 -3.39 8.40 1.73
C GLY A 39 -4.23 7.16 1.45
N HIS A 40 -4.82 6.60 2.50
CA HIS A 40 -5.58 5.35 2.45
C HIS A 40 -4.72 4.21 1.90
N ALA A 41 -5.18 3.48 0.89
CA ALA A 41 -4.37 2.50 0.15
C ALA A 41 -3.62 3.11 -1.06
N THR A 42 -3.76 4.41 -1.32
CA THR A 42 -3.04 5.08 -2.40
C THR A 42 -1.61 5.44 -1.98
N PHE A 43 -0.62 4.92 -2.70
CA PHE A 43 0.79 5.22 -2.47
C PHE A 43 1.63 5.04 -3.74
N LEU A 44 2.79 5.68 -3.74
CA LEU A 44 3.85 5.45 -4.70
C LEU A 44 4.98 4.65 -4.04
N VAL A 45 5.46 3.62 -4.73
CA VAL A 45 6.69 2.91 -4.37
C VAL A 45 7.66 2.95 -5.54
N GLN A 46 8.91 3.33 -5.26
CA GLN A 46 9.96 3.45 -6.27
C GLN A 46 11.18 2.63 -5.86
N PHE A 47 11.62 1.74 -6.75
CA PHE A 47 12.78 0.90 -6.51
C PHE A 47 13.34 0.36 -7.83
N ASN A 48 14.67 0.20 -7.91
CA ASN A 48 15.32 -0.30 -9.12
C ASN A 48 14.93 0.48 -10.41
N GLY A 49 14.60 1.77 -10.29
CA GLY A 49 14.12 2.62 -11.40
C GLY A 49 12.72 2.29 -11.91
N LEU A 50 11.94 1.52 -11.15
CA LEU A 50 10.51 1.26 -11.37
C LEU A 50 9.70 2.19 -10.46
N THR A 51 8.63 2.79 -10.98
CA THR A 51 7.64 3.57 -10.23
C THR A 51 6.27 2.92 -10.32
N VAL A 52 5.74 2.46 -9.18
CA VAL A 52 4.43 1.80 -9.08
C VAL A 52 3.50 2.65 -8.23
N LEU A 53 2.30 2.90 -8.76
CA LEU A 53 1.18 3.49 -8.02
C LEU A 53 0.21 2.37 -7.62
N ALA A 54 -0.24 2.36 -6.38
CA ALA A 54 -1.27 1.42 -5.92
C ALA A 54 -2.60 2.14 -5.71
N ASP A 55 -3.69 1.46 -6.06
CA ASP A 55 -5.08 1.77 -5.70
C ASP A 55 -5.39 3.28 -5.73
N PRO A 56 -5.32 3.92 -6.91
CA PRO A 56 -5.29 5.38 -7.01
C PRO A 56 -6.66 6.00 -6.73
N VAL A 57 -6.76 6.74 -5.62
CA VAL A 57 -7.95 7.50 -5.22
C VAL A 57 -7.54 8.91 -4.77
N PHE A 58 -8.06 9.91 -5.48
CA PHE A 58 -7.78 11.34 -5.31
C PHE A 58 -9.03 12.16 -4.98
N LEU A 59 -10.23 11.60 -5.14
CA LEU A 59 -11.50 12.26 -4.87
C LEU A 59 -11.72 12.57 -3.39
N TYR A 60 -12.65 13.49 -3.13
CA TYR A 60 -13.10 13.80 -1.78
C TYR A 60 -13.93 12.66 -1.17
N ARG A 61 -14.81 12.04 -1.97
CA ARG A 61 -15.62 10.88 -1.55
C ARG A 61 -15.34 9.62 -2.35
N CYS A 62 -15.23 8.49 -1.65
CA CYS A 62 -15.16 7.15 -2.23
C CYS A 62 -16.58 6.61 -2.46
N SER A 63 -17.24 7.12 -3.48
CA SER A 63 -18.64 6.83 -3.78
C SER A 63 -18.91 7.00 -5.28
N PRO A 64 -19.90 6.28 -5.85
CA PRO A 64 -20.34 6.55 -7.22
C PRO A 64 -20.83 7.99 -7.43
N VAL A 65 -21.19 8.69 -6.35
CA VAL A 65 -21.63 10.10 -6.38
C VAL A 65 -20.92 10.91 -5.30
N GLN A 66 -20.60 12.17 -5.58
CA GLN A 66 -19.83 13.00 -4.63
C GLN A 66 -20.69 13.68 -3.53
N VAL A 67 -22.02 13.47 -3.55
CA VAL A 67 -22.95 14.03 -2.57
C VAL A 67 -23.13 13.15 -1.33
N VAL A 68 -22.99 11.83 -1.45
CA VAL A 68 -23.19 10.85 -0.37
C VAL A 68 -22.08 9.82 -0.37
N GLY A 69 -21.78 9.24 0.80
CA GLY A 69 -20.79 8.19 0.97
C GLY A 69 -19.55 8.63 1.75
N PRO A 70 -18.59 7.71 1.97
CA PRO A 70 -17.37 7.94 2.73
C PRO A 70 -16.62 9.17 2.20
N TYR A 71 -16.11 10.00 3.08
CA TYR A 71 -15.37 11.21 2.72
C TYR A 71 -14.03 11.28 3.41
N ARG A 72 -13.06 11.90 2.75
CA ARG A 72 -11.74 12.11 3.33
C ARG A 72 -11.78 13.22 4.37
N TYR A 73 -11.19 12.98 5.54
CA TYR A 73 -10.91 14.05 6.50
C TYR A 73 -9.53 14.70 6.26
N ARG A 74 -8.67 14.11 5.43
CA ARG A 74 -7.37 14.69 5.00
C ARG A 74 -7.35 14.91 3.49
N PRO A 75 -6.93 16.07 2.96
CA PRO A 75 -6.76 16.27 1.51
C PRO A 75 -5.64 15.39 0.96
N THR A 76 -5.57 15.19 -0.36
CA THR A 76 -4.37 14.56 -0.96
C THR A 76 -3.18 15.51 -0.85
N PRO A 77 -1.95 14.99 -0.73
CA PRO A 77 -0.74 15.80 -0.76
C PRO A 77 -0.42 16.38 -2.14
N CYS A 78 -0.99 15.80 -3.20
CA CYS A 78 -0.74 16.18 -4.59
C CYS A 78 -1.94 15.87 -5.49
N GLU A 79 -1.91 16.39 -6.71
CA GLU A 79 -2.81 15.99 -7.78
C GLU A 79 -2.11 15.01 -8.74
N ILE A 80 -2.90 14.32 -9.57
CA ILE A 80 -2.38 13.40 -10.59
C ILE A 80 -1.40 14.09 -11.54
N LYS A 81 -1.52 15.40 -11.78
CA LYS A 81 -0.59 16.18 -12.63
C LYS A 81 0.80 16.37 -12.02
N ASP A 82 0.93 16.22 -10.70
CA ASP A 82 2.18 16.44 -9.97
C ASP A 82 3.01 15.15 -9.83
N LEU A 83 2.41 13.99 -10.11
CA LEU A 83 3.10 12.69 -10.01
C LEU A 83 4.28 12.59 -10.99
N PRO A 84 5.33 11.80 -10.69
CA PRO A 84 6.35 11.44 -11.67
C PRO A 84 5.76 10.52 -12.76
N PHE A 85 6.56 10.12 -13.73
CA PHE A 85 6.19 9.04 -14.65
C PHE A 85 5.86 7.76 -13.87
N ILE A 86 4.76 7.09 -14.24
CA ILE A 86 4.29 5.86 -13.60
C ILE A 86 4.44 4.72 -14.59
N ASP A 87 5.24 3.72 -14.24
CA ASP A 87 5.46 2.54 -15.10
C ASP A 87 4.27 1.58 -15.02
N ALA A 88 3.75 1.37 -13.81
CA ALA A 88 2.62 0.49 -13.57
C ALA A 88 1.70 0.99 -12.45
N VAL A 89 0.42 0.67 -12.59
CA VAL A 89 -0.58 0.77 -11.54
C VAL A 89 -1.01 -0.63 -11.16
N ILE A 90 -1.01 -0.92 -9.86
CA ILE A 90 -1.60 -2.14 -9.30
C ILE A 90 -2.92 -1.80 -8.63
N VAL A 91 -3.94 -2.62 -8.86
CA VAL A 91 -5.26 -2.50 -8.23
C VAL A 91 -5.51 -3.75 -7.39
N SER A 92 -5.81 -3.63 -6.10
CA SER A 92 -6.08 -4.80 -5.25
C SER A 92 -7.48 -5.38 -5.48
N HIS A 93 -8.50 -4.54 -5.58
CA HIS A 93 -9.90 -4.92 -5.80
C HIS A 93 -10.72 -3.72 -6.27
N ASN A 94 -12.01 -3.94 -6.52
CA ASN A 94 -12.84 -2.97 -7.24
C ASN A 94 -13.61 -1.99 -6.34
N HIS A 95 -13.41 -1.91 -5.02
CA HIS A 95 -14.15 -0.96 -4.18
C HIS A 95 -13.83 0.50 -4.52
N TYR A 96 -14.73 1.42 -4.18
CA TYR A 96 -14.62 2.84 -4.54
C TYR A 96 -13.45 3.57 -3.87
N ASP A 97 -12.97 3.07 -2.74
CA ASP A 97 -11.81 3.57 -2.00
C ASP A 97 -10.49 2.93 -2.46
N HIS A 98 -10.52 2.06 -3.47
CA HIS A 98 -9.33 1.45 -4.10
C HIS A 98 -9.26 1.67 -5.61
N LEU A 99 -10.41 1.90 -6.26
CA LEU A 99 -10.51 2.08 -7.71
C LEU A 99 -11.41 3.27 -8.05
N GLU A 100 -10.80 4.40 -8.33
CA GLU A 100 -11.47 5.63 -8.76
C GLU A 100 -11.47 5.79 -10.29
N HIS A 101 -12.65 6.03 -10.86
CA HIS A 101 -12.83 6.31 -12.28
C HIS A 101 -12.01 7.50 -12.80
N ASP A 102 -12.14 8.66 -12.16
CA ASP A 102 -11.50 9.90 -12.62
C ASP A 102 -9.97 9.81 -12.54
N ALA A 103 -9.45 9.12 -11.53
CA ALA A 103 -8.03 8.85 -11.42
C ALA A 103 -7.54 7.98 -12.59
N VAL A 104 -8.25 6.89 -12.90
CA VAL A 104 -7.94 6.03 -14.05
C VAL A 104 -7.92 6.82 -15.35
N GLN A 105 -8.93 7.64 -15.62
CA GLN A 105 -8.98 8.45 -16.85
C GLN A 105 -7.83 9.47 -16.94
N LYS A 106 -7.54 10.18 -15.85
CA LYS A 106 -6.45 11.18 -15.80
C LYS A 106 -5.07 10.52 -15.96
N LEU A 107 -4.85 9.35 -15.35
CA LEU A 107 -3.62 8.58 -15.48
C LEU A 107 -3.40 8.09 -16.92
N ASN A 108 -4.40 7.47 -17.55
CA ASN A 108 -4.32 7.02 -18.96
C ASN A 108 -4.17 8.18 -19.96
N SER A 109 -4.77 9.34 -19.64
CA SER A 109 -4.61 10.54 -20.46
C SER A 109 -3.17 11.06 -20.40
N ARG A 110 -2.58 11.05 -19.19
CA ARG A 110 -1.23 11.59 -18.92
C ARG A 110 -0.10 10.63 -19.32
N PHE A 111 -0.25 9.34 -19.09
CA PHE A 111 0.80 8.34 -19.27
C PHE A 111 0.33 7.27 -20.27
N LYS A 112 0.82 7.35 -21.51
CA LYS A 112 0.36 6.46 -22.60
C LYS A 112 0.84 5.02 -22.47
N ASP A 113 2.00 4.81 -21.85
CA ASP A 113 2.65 3.50 -21.72
C ASP A 113 2.43 2.84 -20.34
N ILE A 114 1.52 3.41 -19.53
CA ILE A 114 1.23 2.93 -18.18
C ILE A 114 0.60 1.54 -18.21
N LYS A 115 1.13 0.61 -17.42
CA LYS A 115 0.61 -0.76 -17.31
C LYS A 115 -0.38 -0.88 -16.16
N TRP A 116 -1.56 -1.39 -16.40
CA TRP A 116 -2.55 -1.67 -15.35
C TRP A 116 -2.54 -3.15 -15.01
N TYR A 117 -2.21 -3.48 -13.78
CA TYR A 117 -2.32 -4.83 -13.23
C TYR A 117 -3.54 -4.88 -12.32
N VAL A 118 -4.54 -5.66 -12.72
CA VAL A 118 -5.87 -5.66 -12.09
C VAL A 118 -6.33 -7.09 -11.80
N PRO A 119 -7.19 -7.30 -10.80
CA PRO A 119 -7.73 -8.62 -10.51
C PRO A 119 -8.70 -9.05 -11.60
N GLU A 120 -8.69 -10.35 -11.90
CA GLU A 120 -9.59 -11.00 -12.86
C GLU A 120 -11.07 -10.59 -12.66
N GLY A 121 -11.77 -10.32 -13.76
CA GLY A 121 -13.14 -9.81 -13.78
C GLY A 121 -13.26 -8.29 -13.78
N THR A 122 -12.16 -7.56 -13.52
CA THR A 122 -12.14 -6.08 -13.54
C THR A 122 -11.85 -5.50 -14.92
N GLY A 123 -11.32 -6.29 -15.86
CA GLY A 123 -10.91 -5.81 -17.18
C GLY A 123 -12.05 -5.21 -18.01
N SER A 124 -13.26 -5.77 -17.91
CA SER A 124 -14.45 -5.22 -18.58
C SER A 124 -14.82 -3.82 -18.09
N TRP A 125 -14.48 -3.46 -16.85
CA TRP A 125 -14.67 -2.10 -16.33
C TRP A 125 -13.65 -1.15 -16.97
N PHE A 126 -12.39 -1.56 -17.09
CA PHE A 126 -11.34 -0.75 -17.72
C PHE A 126 -11.55 -0.55 -19.23
N GLN A 127 -12.04 -1.57 -19.93
CA GLN A 127 -12.36 -1.50 -21.36
C GLN A 127 -13.42 -0.44 -21.67
N LYS A 128 -14.38 -0.21 -20.76
CA LYS A 128 -15.41 0.84 -20.91
C LYS A 128 -14.84 2.26 -20.88
N TYR A 129 -13.59 2.43 -20.43
CA TYR A 129 -12.94 3.73 -20.28
C TYR A 129 -11.64 3.83 -21.11
N ASP A 130 -11.55 3.07 -22.20
CA ASP A 130 -10.47 3.14 -23.20
C ASP A 130 -9.05 3.01 -22.61
N CYS A 131 -8.90 2.16 -21.59
CA CYS A 131 -7.61 1.82 -21.00
C CYS A 131 -6.95 0.71 -21.82
N ASN A 132 -5.80 1.01 -22.47
CA ASN A 132 -5.25 0.15 -23.51
C ASN A 132 -4.31 -0.97 -23.00
N ASP A 133 -3.55 -0.76 -21.92
CA ASP A 133 -2.60 -1.75 -21.40
C ASP A 133 -3.06 -2.27 -20.03
N VAL A 134 -4.07 -3.14 -20.06
CA VAL A 134 -4.70 -3.73 -18.86
C VAL A 134 -4.48 -5.23 -18.84
N LYS A 135 -3.80 -5.69 -17.78
CA LYS A 135 -3.50 -7.09 -17.51
C LYS A 135 -4.36 -7.62 -16.37
N GLU A 136 -5.32 -8.47 -16.72
CA GLU A 136 -6.08 -9.23 -15.72
C GLU A 136 -5.27 -10.42 -15.19
N MET A 137 -5.18 -10.48 -13.86
CA MET A 137 -4.43 -11.48 -13.14
C MET A 137 -5.30 -12.19 -12.11
N THR A 138 -5.25 -13.52 -12.14
CA THR A 138 -5.83 -14.39 -11.11
C THR A 138 -4.75 -14.78 -10.10
N TRP A 139 -5.14 -15.31 -8.94
CA TRP A 139 -4.19 -15.66 -7.89
C TRP A 139 -3.08 -16.60 -8.36
N TRP A 140 -1.88 -16.35 -7.86
CA TRP A 140 -0.64 -17.06 -8.18
C TRP A 140 -0.16 -16.92 -9.63
N LYS A 141 -0.89 -16.20 -10.48
CA LYS A 141 -0.42 -15.84 -11.81
C LYS A 141 0.72 -14.85 -11.69
N GLU A 142 1.78 -15.12 -12.43
CA GLU A 142 2.98 -14.29 -12.51
C GLU A 142 3.10 -13.77 -13.95
N ASP A 143 3.48 -12.51 -14.10
CA ASP A 143 3.75 -11.86 -15.38
C ASP A 143 5.14 -11.22 -15.31
N VAL A 144 6.00 -11.56 -16.27
CA VAL A 144 7.37 -11.06 -16.34
C VAL A 144 7.49 -10.14 -17.55
N VAL A 145 7.83 -8.88 -17.29
CA VAL A 145 7.94 -7.82 -18.30
C VAL A 145 9.28 -7.12 -18.21
N LYS A 146 9.64 -6.41 -19.30
CA LYS A 146 10.80 -5.52 -19.30
C LYS A 146 10.35 -4.08 -19.19
N ILE A 147 10.78 -3.40 -18.13
CA ILE A 147 10.53 -1.97 -17.87
C ILE A 147 11.89 -1.28 -17.73
N GLY A 148 12.15 -0.26 -18.56
CA GLY A 148 13.44 0.42 -18.58
C GLY A 148 14.65 -0.51 -18.79
N GLY A 149 14.48 -1.57 -19.57
CA GLY A 149 15.51 -2.60 -19.83
C GLY A 149 15.72 -3.62 -18.70
N LYS A 150 14.96 -3.54 -17.61
CA LYS A 150 15.06 -4.44 -16.44
C LYS A 150 13.91 -5.40 -16.41
N GLU A 151 14.19 -6.64 -16.01
CA GLU A 151 13.15 -7.63 -15.76
C GLU A 151 12.40 -7.30 -14.47
N VAL A 152 11.07 -7.22 -14.57
CA VAL A 152 10.16 -7.00 -13.44
C VAL A 152 9.09 -8.07 -13.50
N LYS A 153 8.89 -8.76 -12.37
CA LYS A 153 7.86 -9.77 -12.20
C LYS A 153 6.73 -9.23 -11.33
N PHE A 154 5.52 -9.22 -11.85
CA PHE A 154 4.29 -8.92 -11.12
C PHE A 154 3.56 -10.23 -10.80
N CYS A 155 3.28 -10.48 -9.52
CA CYS A 155 2.59 -11.67 -9.05
C CYS A 155 1.29 -11.25 -8.36
N CYS A 156 0.16 -11.69 -8.88
CA CYS A 156 -1.12 -11.57 -8.19
C CYS A 156 -1.18 -12.64 -7.09
N VAL A 157 -1.41 -12.26 -5.84
CA VAL A 157 -1.43 -13.18 -4.69
C VAL A 157 -2.76 -13.11 -3.96
N PRO A 158 -3.20 -14.18 -3.28
CA PRO A 158 -4.48 -14.17 -2.58
C PRO A 158 -4.55 -13.16 -1.44
N ALA A 159 -5.76 -12.70 -1.20
CA ALA A 159 -6.19 -11.95 -0.02
C ALA A 159 -7.56 -12.49 0.44
N GLN A 160 -7.95 -12.25 1.68
CA GLN A 160 -9.28 -12.62 2.20
C GLN A 160 -10.18 -11.38 2.23
N HIS A 161 -10.85 -11.10 1.12
CA HIS A 161 -11.74 -9.95 0.98
C HIS A 161 -12.90 -10.26 0.03
N TRP A 162 -13.50 -9.23 -0.56
CA TRP A 162 -14.63 -9.32 -1.48
C TRP A 162 -14.55 -8.19 -2.52
N SER A 163 -15.52 -8.14 -3.42
CA SER A 163 -15.62 -7.11 -4.45
C SER A 163 -17.08 -6.71 -4.66
N GLN A 164 -17.34 -5.42 -4.88
CA GLN A 164 -18.62 -4.87 -5.29
C GLN A 164 -18.50 -3.40 -5.70
N ARG A 165 -19.18 -3.00 -6.77
CA ARG A 165 -19.34 -1.58 -7.16
C ARG A 165 -20.79 -1.19 -7.35
N THR A 166 -21.64 -2.13 -7.71
CA THR A 166 -23.06 -1.91 -7.96
C THR A 166 -23.89 -2.91 -7.15
N PRO A 167 -25.19 -2.69 -6.99
CA PRO A 167 -26.05 -3.65 -6.28
C PRO A 167 -26.11 -5.06 -6.91
N THR A 168 -25.59 -5.25 -8.13
CA THR A 168 -25.73 -6.50 -8.90
C THR A 168 -24.41 -7.16 -9.27
N ASP A 169 -23.27 -6.67 -8.76
CA ASP A 169 -21.94 -7.18 -9.12
C ASP A 169 -21.08 -7.67 -7.95
N ALA A 170 -21.71 -7.92 -6.80
CA ALA A 170 -21.04 -8.54 -5.67
C ALA A 170 -20.32 -9.83 -6.12
N MET A 171 -19.04 -9.94 -5.79
CA MET A 171 -18.16 -11.08 -6.07
C MET A 171 -17.98 -11.42 -7.55
N LYS A 172 -18.30 -10.50 -8.49
CA LYS A 172 -18.10 -10.72 -9.93
C LYS A 172 -16.68 -10.46 -10.42
N SER A 173 -15.85 -9.81 -9.61
CA SER A 173 -14.41 -9.67 -9.86
C SER A 173 -13.61 -10.19 -8.66
N LEU A 174 -12.36 -10.55 -8.90
CA LEU A 174 -11.45 -11.02 -7.88
C LEU A 174 -10.96 -9.85 -7.00
N TRP A 175 -10.35 -10.18 -5.86
CA TRP A 175 -9.59 -9.31 -4.96
C TRP A 175 -8.23 -9.96 -4.70
N CYS A 176 -7.16 -9.18 -4.53
CA CYS A 176 -5.82 -9.72 -4.40
C CYS A 176 -4.84 -8.79 -3.68
N GLY A 177 -3.72 -9.35 -3.26
CA GLY A 177 -2.48 -8.62 -3.05
C GLY A 177 -1.57 -8.70 -4.28
N TRP A 178 -0.45 -7.99 -4.22
CA TRP A 178 0.56 -7.95 -5.28
C TRP A 178 1.96 -8.13 -4.71
N VAL A 179 2.74 -9.04 -5.30
CA VAL A 179 4.19 -9.07 -5.12
C VAL A 179 4.85 -8.58 -6.40
N ILE A 180 5.79 -7.65 -6.27
CA ILE A 180 6.58 -7.12 -7.38
C ILE A 180 8.04 -7.41 -7.13
N LYS A 181 8.66 -8.22 -7.99
CA LYS A 181 10.07 -8.62 -7.87
C LYS A 181 10.91 -8.01 -8.98
N SER A 182 11.98 -7.35 -8.59
CA SER A 182 13.10 -7.00 -9.47
C SER A 182 14.42 -7.21 -8.71
N LYS A 183 15.27 -6.19 -8.56
CA LYS A 183 16.39 -6.20 -7.61
C LYS A 183 15.90 -6.25 -6.15
N HIS A 184 14.72 -5.68 -5.90
CA HIS A 184 14.05 -5.70 -4.60
C HIS A 184 12.69 -6.39 -4.74
N THR A 185 12.19 -6.94 -3.62
CA THR A 185 10.86 -7.54 -3.54
C THR A 185 9.93 -6.62 -2.73
N PHE A 186 8.89 -6.13 -3.38
CA PHE A 186 7.81 -5.36 -2.76
C PHE A 186 6.54 -6.23 -2.63
N TYR A 187 5.80 -6.09 -1.53
CA TYR A 187 4.49 -6.71 -1.33
C TYR A 187 3.43 -5.67 -0.94
N TYR A 188 2.27 -5.75 -1.56
CA TYR A 188 1.07 -5.03 -1.14
C TYR A 188 -0.02 -6.05 -0.85
N SER A 189 -0.58 -6.05 0.36
CA SER A 189 -1.56 -7.07 0.74
C SER A 189 -2.95 -6.89 0.14
N GLY A 190 -3.28 -5.70 -0.35
CA GLY A 190 -4.68 -5.32 -0.54
C GLY A 190 -5.42 -5.21 0.80
N ASP A 191 -6.73 -5.01 0.72
CA ASP A 191 -7.62 -5.23 1.85
C ASP A 191 -7.78 -6.72 2.09
N THR A 192 -7.71 -7.13 3.35
CA THR A 192 -7.72 -8.53 3.71
C THR A 192 -8.10 -8.71 5.16
N GLY A 193 -8.88 -9.74 5.47
CA GLY A 193 -8.92 -10.37 6.78
C GLY A 193 -7.68 -11.25 6.99
N TYR A 194 -7.44 -11.66 8.22
CA TYR A 194 -6.32 -12.55 8.51
C TYR A 194 -6.61 -13.99 8.01
N CYS A 195 -5.68 -14.60 7.28
CA CYS A 195 -5.79 -15.97 6.79
C CYS A 195 -4.41 -16.62 6.60
N PRO A 196 -4.31 -17.97 6.53
CA PRO A 196 -3.02 -18.67 6.48
C PRO A 196 -2.15 -18.42 5.24
N VAL A 197 -2.67 -17.75 4.21
CA VAL A 197 -1.99 -17.59 2.93
C VAL A 197 -0.73 -16.71 3.02
N PHE A 198 -0.63 -15.85 4.04
CA PHE A 198 0.51 -14.95 4.20
C PHE A 198 1.82 -15.72 4.40
N LYS A 199 1.79 -16.82 5.17
CA LYS A 199 2.94 -17.71 5.30
C LYS A 199 3.36 -18.30 3.95
N THR A 200 2.40 -18.75 3.13
CA THR A 200 2.67 -19.26 1.78
C THR A 200 3.24 -18.18 0.86
N ILE A 201 2.77 -16.93 0.97
CA ILE A 201 3.32 -15.78 0.22
C ILE A 201 4.78 -15.54 0.64
N GLY A 202 5.08 -15.55 1.94
CA GLY A 202 6.43 -15.40 2.47
C GLY A 202 7.37 -16.52 2.02
N GLU A 203 6.92 -17.77 2.07
CA GLU A 203 7.67 -18.94 1.60
C GLU A 203 7.96 -18.88 0.10
N LYS A 204 6.99 -18.46 -0.72
CA LYS A 204 7.12 -18.43 -2.18
C LYS A 204 7.94 -17.25 -2.69
N TYR A 205 7.79 -16.07 -2.10
CA TYR A 205 8.37 -14.85 -2.65
C TYR A 205 9.44 -14.18 -1.78
N GLY A 206 9.61 -14.63 -0.55
CA GLY A 206 10.58 -14.08 0.39
C GLY A 206 12.04 -14.22 -0.07
N PRO A 207 12.96 -13.47 0.56
CA PRO A 207 12.69 -12.40 1.54
C PRO A 207 12.04 -11.18 0.88
N ILE A 208 11.08 -10.56 1.58
CA ILE A 208 10.38 -9.35 1.13
C ILE A 208 11.10 -8.13 1.73
N ASP A 209 11.53 -7.19 0.87
CA ASP A 209 12.27 -6.01 1.34
C ASP A 209 11.34 -4.95 1.93
N LEU A 210 10.17 -4.75 1.30
CA LEU A 210 9.16 -3.79 1.72
C LEU A 210 7.76 -4.39 1.56
N SER A 211 6.90 -4.23 2.56
CA SER A 211 5.46 -4.46 2.43
C SER A 211 4.63 -3.20 2.70
N ALA A 212 3.47 -3.07 2.06
CA ALA A 212 2.41 -2.14 2.43
C ALA A 212 1.22 -2.95 2.96
N ILE A 213 0.86 -2.74 4.23
CA ILE A 213 -0.12 -3.58 4.97
C ILE A 213 -1.16 -2.67 5.64
N PRO A 214 -2.48 -2.92 5.48
CA PRO A 214 -3.52 -2.11 6.09
C PRO A 214 -3.56 -2.29 7.60
N ILE A 215 -3.93 -1.23 8.31
CA ILE A 215 -4.12 -1.25 9.76
C ILE A 215 -5.44 -0.61 10.23
N GLY A 216 -6.25 -0.09 9.30
CA GLY A 216 -7.52 0.57 9.57
C GLY A 216 -8.74 -0.27 9.15
N CYS A 217 -9.93 0.30 9.33
CA CYS A 217 -11.22 -0.31 8.94
C CYS A 217 -11.54 -1.63 9.65
N TYR A 218 -11.09 -1.81 10.89
CA TYR A 218 -11.18 -3.09 11.59
C TYR A 218 -12.30 -3.17 12.62
N ALA A 219 -13.04 -2.11 12.95
CA ALA A 219 -14.00 -2.08 14.05
C ALA A 219 -15.45 -1.86 13.57
N PRO A 220 -16.45 -2.59 14.10
CA PRO A 220 -16.37 -3.57 15.17
C PRO A 220 -15.85 -4.93 14.68
N ARG A 221 -15.04 -5.62 15.51
CA ARG A 221 -14.38 -6.88 15.11
C ARG A 221 -15.35 -7.97 14.68
N TYR A 222 -16.54 -8.07 15.28
CA TYR A 222 -17.50 -9.12 14.91
C TYR A 222 -17.96 -9.02 13.44
N PHE A 223 -17.92 -7.82 12.86
CA PHE A 223 -18.32 -7.56 11.48
C PHE A 223 -17.11 -7.47 10.55
N MET A 224 -16.06 -6.76 10.96
CA MET A 224 -14.92 -6.46 10.09
C MET A 224 -13.86 -7.57 10.04
N LYS A 225 -13.74 -8.41 11.06
CA LYS A 225 -12.65 -9.41 11.16
C LYS A 225 -12.49 -10.34 9.93
N PRO A 226 -13.56 -10.82 9.27
CA PRO A 226 -13.41 -11.66 8.09
C PRO A 226 -12.74 -10.96 6.89
N GLN A 227 -12.78 -9.62 6.84
CA GLN A 227 -12.46 -8.83 5.65
C GLN A 227 -11.38 -7.75 5.88
N HIS A 228 -11.12 -7.36 7.14
CA HIS A 228 -10.09 -6.40 7.53
C HIS A 228 -9.32 -6.87 8.76
N ILE A 229 -7.99 -6.90 8.62
CA ILE A 229 -7.04 -7.07 9.70
C ILE A 229 -7.02 -5.87 10.64
N ASN A 230 -6.81 -6.12 11.93
CA ASN A 230 -6.45 -5.08 12.89
C ASN A 230 -4.91 -4.92 12.99
N PRO A 231 -4.38 -3.92 13.72
CA PRO A 231 -2.94 -3.69 13.83
C PRO A 231 -2.14 -4.90 14.36
N GLU A 232 -2.69 -5.68 15.30
CA GLU A 232 -2.05 -6.89 15.82
C GLU A 232 -1.97 -8.00 14.75
N GLU A 233 -3.04 -8.18 13.96
CA GLU A 233 -3.03 -9.10 12.82
C GLU A 233 -2.08 -8.60 11.71
N ALA A 234 -1.96 -7.29 11.50
CA ALA A 234 -0.99 -6.73 10.55
C ALA A 234 0.47 -7.06 10.94
N VAL A 235 0.80 -7.04 12.23
CA VAL A 235 2.12 -7.47 12.75
C VAL A 235 2.36 -8.97 12.50
N LYS A 236 1.33 -9.81 12.58
CA LYS A 236 1.41 -11.22 12.20
C LYS A 236 1.66 -11.37 10.69
N VAL A 237 0.92 -10.64 9.86
CA VAL A 237 1.14 -10.63 8.40
C VAL A 237 2.57 -10.23 8.07
N HIS A 238 3.07 -9.14 8.66
CA HIS A 238 4.46 -8.68 8.50
C HIS A 238 5.48 -9.80 8.78
N THR A 239 5.27 -10.53 9.87
CA THR A 239 6.15 -11.64 10.29
C THR A 239 6.04 -12.83 9.33
N GLU A 240 4.83 -13.25 8.97
CA GLU A 240 4.58 -14.44 8.15
C GLU A 240 5.03 -14.28 6.70
N VAL A 241 4.90 -13.08 6.15
CA VAL A 241 5.43 -12.78 4.80
C VAL A 241 6.96 -12.57 4.81
N GLY A 242 7.59 -12.56 5.99
CA GLY A 242 9.03 -12.34 6.14
C GLY A 242 9.47 -10.96 5.66
N SER A 243 8.69 -9.92 5.96
CA SER A 243 8.97 -8.56 5.53
C SER A 243 10.10 -7.94 6.36
N LYS A 244 11.12 -7.38 5.72
CA LYS A 244 12.18 -6.63 6.43
C LYS A 244 11.70 -5.28 6.93
N CYS A 245 10.87 -4.61 6.12
CA CYS A 245 10.22 -3.35 6.46
C CYS A 245 8.76 -3.39 6.01
N SER A 246 7.84 -2.81 6.78
CA SER A 246 6.46 -2.57 6.34
C SER A 246 6.05 -1.12 6.58
N ILE A 247 5.22 -0.58 5.70
CA ILE A 247 4.54 0.69 5.87
C ILE A 247 3.05 0.44 6.08
N ALA A 248 2.49 1.07 7.10
CA ALA A 248 1.07 1.02 7.40
C ALA A 248 0.25 1.88 6.43
N ILE A 249 -0.83 1.30 5.90
CA ILE A 249 -1.77 1.96 4.96
C ILE A 249 -3.23 1.78 5.43
N HIS A 250 -4.20 2.30 4.65
CA HIS A 250 -5.65 2.15 4.88
C HIS A 250 -6.22 2.81 6.16
N TRP A 251 -5.43 3.66 6.82
CA TRP A 251 -5.86 4.39 8.01
C TRP A 251 -5.71 5.90 7.79
N GLY A 252 -6.22 6.71 8.72
CA GLY A 252 -5.87 8.13 8.75
C GLY A 252 -6.42 8.97 7.59
N THR A 253 -7.35 8.46 6.76
CA THR A 253 -7.78 9.13 5.52
C THR A 253 -9.28 9.32 5.35
N PHE A 254 -10.08 8.25 5.38
CA PHE A 254 -11.53 8.30 5.11
C PHE A 254 -12.37 8.04 6.36
N ASN A 255 -13.44 8.83 6.52
CA ASN A 255 -14.49 8.58 7.49
C ASN A 255 -15.69 7.92 6.78
N GLY A 256 -16.38 7.02 7.48
CA GLY A 256 -17.62 6.43 7.01
C GLY A 256 -17.46 5.19 6.12
N LEU A 257 -16.32 4.49 6.20
CA LEU A 257 -16.10 3.18 5.54
C LEU A 257 -16.81 2.00 6.25
N GLY A 258 -17.85 2.30 7.04
CA GLY A 258 -18.54 1.30 7.88
C GLY A 258 -17.78 0.91 9.15
N SER A 259 -16.60 1.50 9.39
CA SER A 259 -15.77 1.22 10.55
C SER A 259 -15.89 2.30 11.62
N HIS A 260 -15.77 1.92 12.90
CA HIS A 260 -16.09 2.75 14.07
C HIS A 260 -14.89 3.07 14.98
N GLU A 261 -13.68 2.70 14.62
CA GLU A 261 -12.47 3.07 15.37
C GLU A 261 -12.19 4.57 15.29
N HIS A 262 -11.51 5.10 16.32
CA HIS A 262 -11.00 6.46 16.25
C HIS A 262 -9.85 6.55 15.24
N TYR A 263 -9.76 7.62 14.45
CA TYR A 263 -8.80 7.72 13.32
C TYR A 263 -7.31 7.57 13.67
N LEU A 264 -6.93 7.81 14.93
CA LEU A 264 -5.56 7.61 15.45
C LEU A 264 -5.35 6.26 16.16
N GLU A 265 -6.43 5.55 16.47
CA GLU A 265 -6.38 4.26 17.14
C GLU A 265 -5.52 3.23 16.38
N PRO A 266 -5.62 3.11 15.03
CA PRO A 266 -4.76 2.22 14.26
C PRO A 266 -3.27 2.40 14.53
N LYS A 267 -2.78 3.66 14.50
CA LYS A 267 -1.36 3.97 14.75
C LYS A 267 -0.95 3.59 16.17
N LYS A 268 -1.78 3.92 17.16
CA LYS A 268 -1.50 3.63 18.57
C LYS A 268 -1.34 2.11 18.78
N TYR A 269 -2.30 1.32 18.30
CA TYR A 269 -2.25 -0.13 18.49
C TYR A 269 -1.18 -0.80 17.64
N LEU A 270 -0.83 -0.25 16.47
CA LEU A 270 0.35 -0.71 15.75
C LEU A 270 1.63 -0.46 16.55
N ASP A 271 1.82 0.74 17.10
CA ASP A 271 2.99 1.09 17.90
C ASP A 271 3.12 0.18 19.15
N GLU A 272 1.98 -0.26 19.71
CA GLU A 272 1.93 -1.24 20.79
C GLU A 272 2.31 -2.65 20.33
N ALA A 273 1.65 -3.17 19.29
CA ALA A 273 1.88 -4.52 18.76
C ALA A 273 3.31 -4.72 18.23
N VAL A 274 3.90 -3.70 17.59
CA VAL A 274 5.29 -3.75 17.10
C VAL A 274 6.28 -3.83 18.26
N ARG A 275 6.02 -3.11 19.35
CA ARG A 275 6.89 -3.14 20.54
C ARG A 275 6.91 -4.54 21.15
N GLU A 276 5.76 -5.17 21.28
CA GLU A 276 5.62 -6.55 21.77
C GLU A 276 6.34 -7.53 20.85
N ALA A 277 6.09 -7.47 19.54
CA ALA A 277 6.72 -8.37 18.59
C ALA A 277 8.25 -8.25 18.52
N LYS A 278 8.81 -7.05 18.71
CA LYS A 278 10.27 -6.84 18.77
C LYS A 278 10.91 -7.43 20.02
N VAL A 279 10.17 -7.61 21.12
CA VAL A 279 10.65 -8.32 22.32
C VAL A 279 10.78 -9.81 22.03
N ASP A 280 9.82 -10.39 21.32
CA ASP A 280 9.76 -11.83 21.04
C ASP A 280 10.62 -12.25 19.84
N ASN A 281 10.90 -11.33 18.91
CA ASN A 281 11.64 -11.62 17.68
C ASN A 281 12.69 -10.54 17.38
N MET A 282 13.96 -10.83 17.69
CA MET A 282 15.08 -9.93 17.40
C MET A 282 15.29 -9.65 15.91
N ASN A 283 14.73 -10.49 15.03
CA ASN A 283 14.78 -10.33 13.57
C ASN A 283 13.49 -9.76 12.98
N PHE A 284 12.62 -9.14 13.81
CA PHE A 284 11.33 -8.59 13.37
C PHE A 284 11.47 -7.63 12.19
N GLY A 285 12.51 -6.79 12.16
CA GLY A 285 12.64 -5.72 11.16
C GLY A 285 11.92 -4.45 11.60
N GLU A 286 11.38 -3.69 10.64
CA GLU A 286 10.69 -2.43 10.91
C GLU A 286 9.23 -2.44 10.41
N PHE A 287 8.31 -1.86 11.18
CA PHE A 287 6.95 -1.59 10.72
C PHE A 287 6.59 -0.16 11.11
N LEU A 288 6.49 0.71 10.11
CA LEU A 288 6.43 2.16 10.27
C LEU A 288 5.05 2.70 9.90
N THR A 289 4.62 3.72 10.65
CA THR A 289 3.64 4.69 10.16
C THR A 289 4.38 5.85 9.51
N VAL A 290 3.84 6.37 8.41
CA VAL A 290 4.36 7.57 7.72
C VAL A 290 3.26 8.61 7.60
N GLU A 291 3.63 9.84 7.26
CA GLU A 291 2.70 10.95 7.09
C GLU A 291 2.32 11.10 5.62
N HIS A 292 1.11 11.58 5.35
CA HIS A 292 0.64 11.83 3.98
C HIS A 292 1.57 12.78 3.23
N GLY A 293 1.99 12.38 2.03
CA GLY A 293 2.87 13.14 1.14
C GLY A 293 4.35 13.10 1.48
N LYS A 294 4.74 12.52 2.63
CA LYS A 294 6.14 12.38 2.99
C LYS A 294 6.81 11.27 2.16
N ILE A 295 7.89 11.62 1.47
CA ILE A 295 8.72 10.66 0.73
C ILE A 295 9.70 10.01 1.70
N THR A 296 9.47 8.76 2.04
CA THR A 296 10.23 8.00 3.02
C THR A 296 11.21 7.06 2.34
N ALA A 297 12.50 7.21 2.63
CA ALA A 297 13.52 6.23 2.26
C ALA A 297 13.38 4.98 3.13
N ILE A 298 13.42 3.79 2.52
CA ILE A 298 13.26 2.54 3.26
C ILE A 298 14.62 2.03 3.75
N PRO A 299 14.78 1.72 5.05
CA PRO A 299 16.04 1.25 5.59
C PRO A 299 16.29 -0.20 5.16
N ILE A 300 17.10 -0.39 4.10
CA ILE A 300 17.56 -1.72 3.70
C ILE A 300 18.91 -1.98 4.35
N LYS A 301 18.95 -2.80 5.40
CA LYS A 301 20.23 -3.29 5.95
C LYS A 301 20.92 -4.16 4.90
N SER A 302 22.14 -3.82 4.51
CA SER A 302 22.91 -4.62 3.58
C SER A 302 23.47 -5.86 4.30
N LYS A 303 23.73 -6.96 3.59
CA LYS A 303 24.38 -8.15 4.18
C LYS A 303 25.75 -7.82 4.83
N LYS A 304 26.40 -6.71 4.46
CA LYS A 304 27.69 -6.27 5.04
C LYS A 304 27.55 -5.64 6.42
N ASP A 305 26.36 -5.17 6.80
CA ASP A 305 26.14 -4.52 8.10
C ASP A 305 25.99 -5.57 9.22
N VAL A 306 25.57 -6.79 8.88
CA VAL A 306 25.43 -7.91 9.83
C VAL A 306 26.77 -8.46 10.29
N THR A 307 27.83 -8.36 9.48
CA THR A 307 29.16 -8.89 9.84
C THR A 307 29.93 -7.98 10.80
N LYS A 308 29.68 -6.66 10.77
CA LYS A 308 30.35 -5.72 11.69
C LYS A 308 29.86 -5.87 13.13
N ASP A 309 28.56 -6.06 13.33
CA ASP A 309 27.99 -6.26 14.68
C ASP A 309 28.41 -7.61 15.32
N GLY A 310 28.90 -8.56 14.51
CA GLY A 310 29.41 -9.86 14.95
C GLY A 310 30.91 -9.88 15.28
N GLU A 311 31.72 -9.05 14.63
CA GLU A 311 33.17 -8.97 14.88
C GLU A 311 33.52 -8.14 16.11
N ASP A 312 32.74 -7.09 16.41
CA ASP A 312 33.00 -6.22 17.57
C ASP A 312 32.71 -6.89 18.94
N LYS A 313 32.10 -8.08 18.96
CA LYS A 313 31.81 -8.84 20.20
C LYS A 313 32.78 -9.98 20.50
N VAL A 314 33.75 -10.27 19.62
CA VAL A 314 34.73 -11.35 19.83
C VAL A 314 36.12 -10.79 20.19
N GLY A 315 36.39 -9.50 19.98
CA GLY A 315 37.69 -8.86 20.25
C GLY A 315 37.96 -8.42 21.69
N ALA A 316 37.00 -8.53 22.62
CA ALA A 316 37.14 -8.06 24.00
C ALA A 316 37.20 -9.21 25.03
N LYS A 317 37.96 -10.27 24.74
CA LYS A 317 38.45 -11.25 25.72
C LYS A 317 39.79 -11.83 25.25
N MET A 318 40.87 -11.07 25.46
CA MET A 318 42.20 -11.59 25.76
C MET A 318 42.87 -10.64 26.75
#